data_AF-A0A3D0H244-F1
#
_entry.id   AF-A0A3D0H244-F1
#
_cell.length_a   1.000
_cell.length_b   1.000
_cell.length_c   1.000
_cell.angle_alpha   90.00
_cell.angle_beta   90.00
_cell.angle_gamma   90.00
#
_symmetry.space_group_name_H-M   'P 1'
#
loop_
_entity.id
_entity.type
_entity.pdbx_description
1 polymer ?
#
loop_
_entity_poly.entity_id
_entity_poly.type
_entity_poly.pdbx_seq_one_letter_code
_entity_poly.pdbx_strand_id
1 'polypeptide(L)'
;EPEDTMSLDISILIALMAMLGGAGSLWGPIIGAAVLVPLKSYLKEWLGARAGFVGLDLILYGVIIMLVSAAEPRGIWGLVERVRRRRSN
;
A
#
# COMPACT_ATOMS: atom_id res chain seq x y z
N GLU A 1 -18.52 -4.56 -17.23
CA GLU A 1 -17.62 -5.02 -18.30
C GLU A 1 -16.22 -5.09 -17.68
N PRO A 2 -15.43 -6.16 -17.91
CA PRO A 2 -14.21 -6.45 -17.15
C PRO A 2 -13.10 -5.38 -17.25
N GLU A 3 -13.17 -4.47 -18.24
CA GLU A 3 -12.25 -3.34 -18.38
C GLU A 3 -12.28 -2.34 -17.21
N ASP A 4 -13.45 -2.12 -16.59
CA ASP A 4 -13.60 -1.14 -15.51
C ASP A 4 -12.90 -1.58 -14.22
N THR A 5 -12.97 -2.87 -13.90
CA THR A 5 -12.39 -3.40 -12.66
C THR A 5 -10.88 -3.52 -12.71
N MET A 6 -10.32 -3.90 -13.87
CA MET A 6 -8.86 -3.93 -14.08
C MET A 6 -8.23 -2.55 -13.90
N SER A 7 -8.89 -1.52 -14.42
CA SER A 7 -8.43 -0.13 -14.34
C SER A 7 -8.45 0.42 -12.91
N LEU A 8 -9.48 0.06 -12.13
CA LEU A 8 -9.59 0.44 -10.71
C LEU A 8 -8.55 -0.28 -9.84
N ASP A 9 -8.37 -1.58 -10.04
CA ASP A 9 -7.42 -2.38 -9.26
C ASP A 9 -5.99 -1.84 -9.38
N ILE A 10 -5.56 -1.51 -10.60
CA ILE A 10 -4.23 -0.92 -10.85
C ILE A 10 -4.12 0.46 -10.20
N SER A 11 -5.16 1.30 -10.32
CA SER A 11 -5.18 2.64 -9.75
C SER A 11 -5.02 2.62 -8.23
N ILE A 12 -5.75 1.73 -7.55
CA ILE A 12 -5.66 1.53 -6.10
C ILE A 12 -4.28 1.03 -5.70
N LEU A 13 -3.71 0.11 -6.48
CA LEU A 13 -2.40 -0.47 -6.21
C LEU A 13 -1.29 0.60 -6.29
N ILE A 14 -1.33 1.47 -7.30
CA ILE A 14 -0.40 2.59 -7.44
C ILE A 14 -0.55 3.58 -6.27
N ALA A 15 -1.78 3.92 -5.89
CA ALA A 15 -2.05 4.80 -4.74
C ALA A 15 -1.48 4.21 -3.44
N LEU A 16 -1.68 2.91 -3.22
CA LEU A 16 -1.17 2.19 -2.05
C LEU A 16 0.36 2.19 -1.99
N MET A 17 1.05 1.94 -3.10
CA MET A 17 2.51 2.02 -3.15
C MET A 17 3.01 3.43 -2.77
N ALA A 18 2.38 4.47 -3.33
CA ALA A 18 2.74 5.86 -3.05
C ALA A 18 2.45 6.26 -1.60
N MET A 19 1.32 5.82 -1.04
CA MET A 19 0.93 6.08 0.35
C MET A 19 1.87 5.38 1.34
N LEU A 20 2.22 4.12 1.09
CA LEU A 20 3.09 3.35 1.97
C LEU A 20 4.49 3.98 2.05
N GLY A 21 5.08 4.34 0.91
CA GLY A 21 6.44 4.90 0.88
C GLY A 21 6.54 6.41 1.05
N GLY A 22 5.46 7.15 0.82
CA GLY A 22 5.38 8.61 0.93
C GLY A 22 5.35 9.33 -0.43
N ALA A 23 4.50 10.34 -0.55
CA ALA A 23 4.20 11.05 -1.80
C ALA A 23 5.27 12.07 -2.26
N GLY A 24 6.34 12.27 -1.49
CA GLY A 24 7.33 13.33 -1.72
C GLY A 24 8.56 12.93 -2.56
N SER A 25 8.68 11.66 -2.98
CA SER A 25 9.87 11.14 -3.65
C SER A 25 9.55 9.93 -4.54
N LEU A 26 10.26 9.80 -5.68
CA LEU A 26 10.16 8.63 -6.56
C LEU A 26 10.57 7.32 -5.83
N TRP A 27 11.34 7.44 -4.75
CA TRP A 27 11.74 6.30 -3.91
C TRP A 27 10.61 5.76 -3.03
N GLY A 28 9.60 6.58 -2.73
CA GLY A 28 8.43 6.18 -1.94
C GLY A 28 7.71 5.01 -2.58
N PRO A 29 7.18 5.15 -3.82
CA PRO A 29 6.51 4.05 -4.51
C PRO A 29 7.35 2.77 -4.64
N ILE A 30 8.67 2.87 -4.81
CA ILE A 30 9.57 1.71 -4.93
C ILE A 30 9.65 0.94 -3.61
N ILE A 31 9.89 1.65 -2.49
CA ILE A 31 9.90 1.04 -1.15
C ILE A 31 8.49 0.52 -0.80
N GLY A 32 7.48 1.28 -1.19
CA GLY A 32 6.07 0.93 -1.12
C GLY A 32 5.80 -0.42 -1.77
N ALA A 33 6.21 -0.58 -3.03
CA ALA A 33 6.09 -1.83 -3.78
C ALA A 33 6.85 -2.98 -3.13
N ALA A 34 8.09 -2.73 -2.67
CA ALA A 34 8.94 -3.75 -2.06
C ALA A 34 8.31 -4.37 -0.80
N VAL A 35 7.46 -3.64 -0.08
CA VAL A 35 6.74 -4.15 1.10
C VAL A 35 5.32 -4.62 0.74
N LEU A 36 4.60 -3.85 -0.07
CA LEU A 36 3.20 -4.12 -0.42
C LEU A 36 3.05 -5.40 -1.25
N VAL A 37 3.98 -5.67 -2.17
CA VAL A 37 3.96 -6.87 -3.03
C VAL A 37 4.05 -8.16 -2.20
N PRO A 38 5.09 -8.36 -1.36
CA PRO A 38 5.15 -9.58 -0.54
C PRO A 38 4.00 -9.66 0.46
N LEU A 39 3.56 -8.54 1.04
CA LEU A 39 2.39 -8.51 1.92
C LEU A 39 1.12 -8.98 1.19
N LYS A 40 0.88 -8.47 -0.03
CA LYS A 40 -0.25 -8.87 -0.87
C LYS A 40 -0.18 -10.34 -1.24
N SER A 41 0.99 -10.86 -1.63
CA SER A 41 1.15 -12.28 -1.96
C SER A 41 0.89 -13.17 -0.75
N TYR A 42 1.44 -12.82 0.41
CA TYR A 42 1.22 -13.57 1.65
C TYR A 42 -0.25 -13.57 2.09
N LEU A 43 -0.91 -12.40 2.04
CA LEU A 43 -2.33 -12.28 2.33
C LEU A 43 -3.17 -13.07 1.32
N LYS A 44 -2.86 -13.02 0.02
CA LYS A 44 -3.55 -13.79 -1.01
C LYS A 44 -3.41 -15.29 -0.80
N GLU A 45 -2.23 -15.78 -0.44
CA GLU A 45 -2.03 -17.20 -0.15
C GLU A 45 -2.79 -17.62 1.10
N TRP A 46 -2.72 -16.81 2.17
CA TRP A 46 -3.36 -17.13 3.44
C TRP A 46 -4.90 -17.04 3.39
N LEU A 47 -5.44 -16.05 2.67
CA LEU A 47 -6.88 -15.83 2.52
C LEU A 47 -7.48 -16.62 1.35
N GLY A 48 -6.75 -16.71 0.23
CA GLY A 48 -7.18 -17.48 -0.95
C GLY A 48 -7.28 -18.98 -0.68
N ALA A 49 -6.44 -19.51 0.22
CA ALA A 49 -6.58 -20.91 0.69
C ALA A 49 -7.83 -21.14 1.55
N ARG A 50 -8.45 -20.09 2.10
CA ARG A 50 -9.56 -20.17 3.07
C ARG A 50 -10.92 -19.78 2.49
N ALA A 51 -10.94 -19.07 1.37
CA ALA A 51 -12.11 -18.30 0.97
C ALA A 51 -12.17 -18.18 -0.56
N GLY A 52 -12.97 -19.03 -1.23
CA GLY A 52 -13.28 -18.94 -2.66
C GLY A 52 -14.19 -17.74 -3.01
N PHE A 53 -14.01 -16.60 -2.36
CA PHE A 53 -14.85 -15.41 -2.51
C PHE A 53 -14.27 -14.45 -3.54
N VAL A 54 -15.01 -14.26 -4.63
CA VAL A 54 -14.77 -13.21 -5.63
C VAL A 54 -15.02 -11.84 -4.97
N GLY A 55 -14.06 -10.93 -5.05
CA GLY A 55 -14.17 -9.55 -4.51
C GLY A 55 -13.41 -9.28 -3.21
N LEU A 56 -12.69 -10.28 -2.66
CA LEU A 56 -11.90 -10.10 -1.44
C LEU A 56 -10.76 -9.09 -1.64
N ASP A 57 -10.24 -8.96 -2.86
CA ASP A 57 -9.13 -8.05 -3.21
C ASP A 57 -9.48 -6.58 -2.89
N LEU A 58 -10.70 -6.13 -3.14
CA LEU A 58 -11.15 -4.75 -2.83
C LEU A 58 -11.25 -4.50 -1.32
N ILE A 59 -11.78 -5.47 -0.57
CA ILE A 59 -11.83 -5.41 0.89
C ILE A 59 -10.41 -5.38 1.46
N LEU A 60 -9.53 -6.21 0.91
CA LEU A 60 -8.13 -6.27 1.30
C LEU A 60 -7.42 -4.93 1.07
N TYR A 61 -7.60 -4.35 -0.11
CA TYR A 61 -7.07 -3.04 -0.41
C TYR A 61 -7.64 -1.97 0.53
N GLY A 62 -8.94 -1.97 0.80
CA GLY A 62 -9.56 -1.06 1.75
C GLY A 62 -8.95 -1.15 3.16
N VAL A 63 -8.74 -2.36 3.67
CA VAL A 63 -8.10 -2.60 4.98
C VAL A 63 -6.66 -2.12 4.98
N ILE A 64 -5.89 -2.42 3.91
CA ILE A 64 -4.50 -1.97 3.79
C ILE A 64 -4.45 -0.44 3.73
N ILE A 65 -5.30 0.21 2.92
CA ILE A 65 -5.42 1.68 2.85
C ILE A 65 -5.68 2.25 4.24
N MET A 66 -6.62 1.66 5.00
CA MET A 66 -7.01 2.13 6.32
C MET A 66 -5.86 1.99 7.32
N LEU A 67 -5.17 0.85 7.33
CA LEU A 67 -3.99 0.62 8.18
C LEU A 67 -2.85 1.58 7.85
N VAL A 68 -2.55 1.78 6.57
CA VAL A 68 -1.49 2.69 6.11
C VAL A 68 -1.84 4.13 6.47
N SER A 69 -3.09 4.54 6.27
CA SER A 69 -3.57 5.88 6.62
C SER A 69 -3.56 6.12 8.13
N ALA A 70 -3.86 5.10 8.93
CA ALA A 70 -3.87 5.19 10.39
C ALA A 70 -2.46 5.22 11.00
N ALA A 71 -1.51 4.46 10.43
CA ALA A 71 -0.15 4.38 10.94
C ALA A 71 0.62 5.68 10.74
N GLU A 72 0.63 6.23 9.52
CA GLU A 72 1.26 7.52 9.26
C GLU A 72 0.76 8.06 7.91
N PRO A 73 -0.16 9.05 7.87
CA PRO A 73 -0.68 9.59 6.60
C PRO A 73 0.39 10.36 5.79
N ARG A 74 1.61 10.49 6.32
CA ARG A 74 2.79 11.03 5.63
C ARG A 74 3.69 9.94 5.03
N GLY A 75 3.37 8.66 5.23
CA GLY A 75 4.16 7.50 4.80
C GLY A 75 5.53 7.39 5.47
N ILE A 76 6.33 6.41 5.05
CA ILE A 76 7.71 6.19 5.55
C ILE A 76 8.60 7.43 5.35
N TRP A 77 8.36 8.22 4.29
CA TRP A 77 9.07 9.48 4.05
C TRP A 77 8.86 10.51 5.17
N GLY A 78 7.67 10.56 5.78
CA GLY A 78 7.40 11.43 6.93
C GLY A 78 8.24 11.08 8.16
N LEU A 79 8.50 9.78 8.38
CA LEU A 79 9.37 9.29 9.45
C LEU A 79 10.83 9.64 9.17
N VAL A 80 11.30 9.45 7.92
CA VAL A 80 12.66 9.81 7.49
C VAL A 80 12.91 11.31 7.62
N GLU A 81 11.94 12.15 7.24
CA GLU A 81 12.03 13.60 7.38
C GLU A 81 12.08 14.03 8.85
N ARG A 82 11.28 13.38 9.73
CA ARG A 82 11.35 13.59 11.19
C ARG A 82 12.72 13.24 11.76
N VAL A 83 13.31 12.12 11.33
CA VAL A 83 14.63 11.68 11.78
C VAL A 83 15.73 12.60 11.25
N ARG A 84 15.64 13.04 9.99
CA ARG A 84 16.60 13.98 9.39
C ARG A 84 16.55 15.36 10.07
N ARG A 85 15.35 15.82 10.43
CA ARG A 85 15.16 17.10 11.15
C ARG A 85 15.68 17.04 12.59
N ARG A 86 15.68 15.86 13.23
CA ARG A 86 16.28 15.63 14.55
C ARG A 86 17.81 15.57 14.56
N ARG A 87 18.48 15.31 13.43
CA ARG A 87 19.96 15.33 13.34
C ARG A 87 20.56 16.71 13.06
N SER A 88 19.73 17.72 12.79
CA SER A 88 20.17 19.07 12.46
C SER A 88 20.03 20.07 13.62
N ASN A 89 19.58 19.62 14.79
CA ASN A 89 19.59 20.36 16.07
C ASN A 89 20.49 19.60 17.04
#